data_AF-A0A199UJS6-F1
#
_entry.id   AF-A0A199UJS6-F1
#
_cell.length_a   1.000
_cell.length_b   1.000
_cell.length_c   1.000
_cell.angle_alpha   90.00
_cell.angle_beta   90.00
_cell.angle_gamma   90.00
#
_symmetry.space_group_name_H-M   'P 1'
#
loop_
_entity.id
_entity.type
_entity.pdbx_description
1 polymer ?
#
loop_
_entity_poly.entity_id
_entity_poly.type
_entity_poly.pdbx_seq_one_letter_code
_entity_poly.pdbx_strand_id
1 'polypeptide(L)'
;MRGSKMNSRTRRTRSSMLIIIVVGLCCFFYVLGAWQKSGTGRGDSIALKIMKETDCIILPNLSFETHHNRGRSLDTNAKVFEPCDAQYTDYTPCQDGDRAMTFSRENMVYRERHCPSEKEKMHCLVPAPKGYVTPFPWPKSRDYVPYANVPYKSLTIEKAVQNWVQFEGDVFKFPGGGTMFPQGADAYIDELASVIPIVDGTIRTALDTGCGVASWGAYLLQRNVLTMSFAPRDSHEAQIQFALERGVPAVIGVLGTIKLPYPSRAFDMAHCSRCLIPWTSNEGMYMMEV
;
A
#
# COMPACT_ATOMS: atom_id res chain seq x y z
N MET A 1 53.38 -19.32 -61.46
CA MET A 1 53.72 -18.72 -60.14
C MET A 1 53.01 -19.52 -59.05
N ARG A 2 53.74 -19.84 -57.99
CA ARG A 2 53.41 -20.84 -56.95
C ARG A 2 52.13 -20.50 -56.18
N GLY A 3 51.24 -21.47 -56.06
CA GLY A 3 50.15 -21.44 -55.09
C GLY A 3 50.64 -21.78 -53.69
N SER A 4 50.38 -20.91 -52.72
CA SER A 4 50.67 -21.11 -51.30
C SER A 4 49.40 -21.53 -50.56
N LYS A 5 49.37 -22.81 -50.14
CA LYS A 5 48.38 -23.35 -49.19
C LYS A 5 48.50 -22.60 -47.86
N MET A 6 47.49 -21.80 -47.53
CA MET A 6 47.41 -21.12 -46.24
C MET A 6 46.93 -22.11 -45.17
N ASN A 7 47.72 -22.21 -44.11
CA ASN A 7 47.70 -23.25 -43.08
C ASN A 7 46.41 -23.20 -42.23
N SER A 8 45.49 -24.15 -42.42
CA SER A 8 44.19 -24.23 -41.70
C SER A 8 44.31 -24.65 -40.23
N ARG A 9 45.48 -25.17 -39.82
CA ARG A 9 45.72 -25.64 -38.44
C ARG A 9 45.86 -24.51 -37.41
N THR A 10 46.39 -23.36 -37.81
CA THR A 10 46.74 -22.27 -36.88
C THR A 10 45.55 -21.40 -36.44
N ARG A 11 44.48 -21.36 -37.25
CA ARG A 11 43.24 -20.61 -36.92
C ARG A 11 42.36 -21.37 -35.93
N ARG A 12 42.33 -22.71 -36.02
CA ARG A 12 41.56 -23.59 -35.13
C ARG A 12 42.10 -23.58 -33.70
N THR A 13 43.43 -23.60 -33.53
CA THR A 13 44.08 -23.56 -32.21
C THR A 13 43.91 -22.22 -31.49
N ARG A 14 43.90 -21.09 -32.21
CA ARG A 14 43.60 -19.78 -31.61
C ARG A 14 42.15 -19.67 -31.13
N SER A 15 41.20 -20.23 -31.88
CA SER A 15 39.79 -20.24 -31.50
C SER A 15 39.51 -21.19 -30.32
N SER A 16 40.15 -22.37 -30.28
CA SER A 16 40.01 -23.29 -29.14
C SER A 16 40.65 -22.73 -27.87
N MET A 17 41.80 -22.04 -27.97
CA MET A 17 42.44 -21.39 -26.81
C MET A 17 41.56 -20.26 -26.23
N LEU A 18 40.91 -19.47 -27.09
CA LEU A 18 39.95 -18.45 -26.65
C LEU A 18 38.75 -19.04 -25.91
N ILE A 19 38.22 -20.16 -26.39
CA ILE A 19 37.11 -20.85 -25.72
C ILE A 19 37.54 -21.37 -24.35
N ILE A 20 38.74 -21.95 -24.23
CA ILE A 20 39.27 -22.44 -22.95
C ILE A 20 39.47 -21.29 -21.96
N ILE A 21 39.95 -20.13 -22.42
CA ILE A 21 40.12 -18.94 -21.57
C ILE A 21 38.77 -18.42 -21.08
N VAL A 22 37.76 -18.34 -21.94
CA VAL A 22 36.42 -17.87 -21.58
C VAL A 22 35.77 -18.81 -20.57
N VAL A 23 35.84 -20.13 -20.80
CA VAL A 23 35.31 -21.13 -19.85
C VAL A 23 36.05 -21.05 -18.51
N GLY A 24 37.37 -20.90 -18.53
CA GLY A 24 38.17 -20.72 -17.32
C GLY A 24 37.78 -19.47 -16.52
N LEU A 25 37.55 -18.33 -17.20
CA LEU A 25 37.08 -17.09 -16.57
C LEU A 25 35.65 -17.25 -16.01
N CYS A 26 34.74 -17.88 -16.75
CA CYS A 26 33.38 -18.14 -16.27
C CYS A 26 33.38 -19.02 -15.02
N CYS A 27 34.18 -20.09 -14.99
CA CYS A 27 34.32 -20.94 -13.80
C CYS A 27 34.96 -20.18 -12.64
N PHE A 28 35.97 -19.36 -12.89
CA PHE A 28 36.61 -18.54 -11.86
C PHE A 28 35.62 -17.54 -11.24
N PHE A 29 34.88 -16.78 -12.04
CA PHE A 29 33.89 -15.83 -11.53
C PHE A 29 32.69 -16.52 -10.87
N TYR A 30 32.29 -17.71 -11.35
CA TYR A 30 31.26 -18.50 -10.69
C TYR A 30 31.71 -18.98 -9.31
N VAL A 31 32.92 -19.51 -9.18
CA VAL A 31 33.48 -19.93 -7.88
C VAL A 31 33.71 -18.73 -6.97
N LEU A 32 34.16 -17.59 -7.50
CA LEU A 32 34.37 -16.36 -6.72
C LEU A 32 33.04 -15.77 -6.24
N GLY A 33 31.99 -15.78 -7.08
CA GLY A 33 30.63 -15.39 -6.69
C GLY A 33 29.97 -16.37 -5.71
N ALA A 34 30.20 -17.68 -5.86
CA ALA A 34 29.76 -18.69 -4.92
C ALA A 34 30.51 -18.62 -3.58
N TRP A 35 31.78 -18.23 -3.59
CA TRP A 35 32.58 -17.99 -2.39
C TRP A 35 32.16 -16.71 -1.67
N GLN A 36 31.83 -15.65 -2.41
CA GLN A 36 31.22 -14.44 -1.84
C GLN A 36 29.81 -14.70 -1.28
N LYS A 37 29.00 -15.56 -1.90
CA LYS A 37 27.69 -15.98 -1.37
C LYS A 37 27.77 -17.00 -0.24
N SER A 38 28.81 -17.83 -0.18
CA SER A 38 29.08 -18.76 0.93
C SER A 38 29.85 -18.11 2.08
N GLY A 39 30.13 -16.80 1.99
CA GLY A 39 30.59 -15.98 3.10
C GLY A 39 29.49 -15.75 4.13
N THR A 40 29.09 -16.82 4.82
CA THR A 40 28.40 -16.73 6.11
C THR A 40 29.19 -15.83 7.06
N GLY A 41 28.58 -14.73 7.53
CA GLY A 41 28.87 -14.23 8.87
C GLY A 41 29.59 -12.89 9.07
N ARG A 42 29.62 -11.96 8.11
CA ARG A 42 30.05 -10.56 8.41
C ARG A 42 28.91 -9.55 8.58
N GLY A 43 27.78 -9.73 7.89
CA GLY A 43 26.55 -8.96 8.16
C GLY A 43 25.89 -9.39 9.46
N ASP A 44 25.82 -10.71 9.68
CA ASP A 44 25.16 -11.28 10.86
C ASP A 44 25.93 -11.07 12.15
N SER A 45 27.26 -10.96 12.13
CA SER A 45 28.03 -10.69 13.35
C SER A 45 27.83 -9.25 13.85
N ILE A 46 27.60 -8.30 12.95
CA ILE A 46 27.22 -6.93 13.32
C ILE A 46 25.77 -6.91 13.80
N ALA A 47 24.84 -7.57 13.08
CA ALA A 47 23.44 -7.65 13.50
C ALA A 47 23.26 -8.40 14.84
N LEU A 48 23.97 -9.51 15.06
CA LEU A 48 24.00 -10.24 16.34
C LEU A 48 24.68 -9.44 17.43
N LYS A 49 25.75 -8.68 17.12
CA LYS A 49 26.38 -7.80 18.11
C LYS A 49 25.47 -6.64 18.47
N ILE A 50 24.78 -6.04 17.51
CA ILE A 50 23.76 -5.00 17.75
C ILE A 50 22.61 -5.59 18.54
N MET A 51 22.05 -6.75 18.18
CA MET A 51 20.99 -7.42 18.95
C MET A 51 21.43 -7.78 20.37
N LYS A 52 22.68 -8.22 20.56
CA LYS A 52 23.24 -8.53 21.88
C LYS A 52 23.60 -7.28 22.70
N GLU A 53 23.93 -6.16 22.05
CA GLU A 53 24.07 -4.84 22.69
C GLU A 53 22.71 -4.15 22.91
N THR A 54 21.66 -4.53 22.19
CA THR A 54 20.30 -3.95 22.31
C THR A 54 19.30 -4.86 23.02
N ASP A 55 19.75 -5.99 23.56
CA ASP A 55 18.97 -6.81 24.50
C ASP A 55 18.66 -5.94 25.73
N CYS A 56 17.44 -5.39 25.71
CA CYS A 56 16.82 -4.58 26.77
C CYS A 56 17.77 -3.65 27.54
N ILE A 57 18.43 -2.71 26.84
CA ILE A 57 18.89 -1.49 27.52
C ILE A 57 17.64 -0.67 27.84
N ILE A 58 17.16 -0.77 29.08
CA ILE A 58 16.38 0.29 29.68
C ILE A 58 17.32 1.49 29.75
N LEU A 59 17.32 2.34 28.71
CA LEU A 59 18.06 3.59 28.77
C LEU A 59 17.34 4.46 29.82
N PRO A 60 17.95 4.72 30.99
CA PRO A 60 17.30 5.48 32.06
C PRO A 60 17.08 6.96 31.68
N ASN A 61 17.56 7.36 30.49
CA ASN A 61 17.61 8.74 30.03
C ASN A 61 17.00 8.92 28.63
N LEU A 62 16.03 8.08 28.26
CA LEU A 62 15.17 8.36 27.10
C LEU A 62 14.21 9.49 27.48
N SER A 63 14.47 10.66 26.91
CA SER A 63 13.55 11.80 26.93
C SER A 63 12.34 11.46 26.05
N PHE A 64 11.25 11.02 26.66
CA PHE A 64 9.93 10.89 26.01
C PHE A 64 9.17 12.21 25.98
N GLU A 65 9.80 13.32 26.41
CA GLU A 65 9.19 14.63 26.31
C GLU A 65 9.05 15.04 24.84
N THR A 66 7.83 15.42 24.47
CA THR A 66 7.57 16.03 23.17
C THR A 66 8.39 17.32 23.05
N HIS A 67 9.34 17.37 22.11
CA HIS A 67 10.21 18.55 21.85
C HIS A 67 9.45 19.79 21.31
N HIS A 68 8.11 19.78 21.34
CA HIS A 68 7.24 20.92 21.05
C HIS A 68 6.82 21.70 22.30
N ASN A 69 7.56 21.59 23.41
CA ASN A 69 7.26 22.36 24.61
C ASN A 69 7.81 23.79 24.48
N ARG A 70 7.19 24.57 23.58
CA ARG A 70 7.50 25.97 23.36
C ARG A 70 6.89 26.81 24.50
N GLY A 71 7.39 26.64 25.73
CA GLY A 71 7.19 27.55 26.87
C GLY A 71 5.76 28.07 27.09
N ARG A 72 4.74 27.30 26.71
CA ARG A 72 3.35 27.68 26.85
C ARG A 72 2.89 26.95 28.09
N SER A 73 2.59 27.72 29.14
CA SER A 73 1.84 27.23 30.30
C SER A 73 0.79 26.24 29.79
N LEU A 74 0.90 24.98 30.19
CA LEU A 74 -0.12 23.97 29.92
C LEU A 74 -1.39 24.51 30.56
N ASP A 75 -2.22 25.16 29.73
CA ASP A 75 -3.57 25.53 30.08
C ASP A 75 -4.26 24.19 30.35
N THR A 76 -4.39 23.85 31.63
CA THR A 76 -4.96 22.58 32.11
C THR A 76 -6.45 22.47 31.78
N ASN A 77 -7.04 23.51 31.19
CA ASN A 77 -8.34 23.47 30.57
C ASN A 77 -8.26 22.74 29.23
N ALA A 78 -8.31 21.39 29.28
CA ALA A 78 -8.57 20.59 28.10
C ALA A 78 -9.83 21.12 27.41
N LYS A 79 -9.67 21.60 26.17
CA LYS A 79 -10.78 22.14 25.40
C LYS A 79 -11.80 21.02 25.16
N VAL A 80 -12.94 21.10 25.82
CA VAL A 80 -14.05 20.17 25.63
C VAL A 80 -14.77 20.58 24.34
N PHE A 81 -14.94 19.61 23.45
CA PHE A 81 -15.67 19.79 22.20
C PHE A 81 -17.00 19.06 22.32
N GLU A 82 -18.10 19.77 22.04
CA GLU A 82 -19.43 19.17 22.04
C GLU A 82 -19.58 18.18 20.87
N PRO A 83 -20.46 17.18 20.99
CA PRO A 83 -20.78 16.29 19.86
C PRO A 83 -21.36 17.06 18.67
N CYS A 84 -20.96 16.68 17.45
CA CYS A 84 -21.60 17.16 16.23
C CYS A 84 -23.01 16.55 16.09
N ASP A 85 -23.85 17.18 15.27
CA ASP A 85 -25.12 16.58 14.84
C ASP A 85 -24.87 15.23 14.15
N ALA A 86 -25.80 14.27 14.32
CA ALA A 86 -25.71 12.93 13.75
C ALA A 86 -25.60 12.93 12.21
N GLN A 87 -26.09 13.98 11.53
CA GLN A 87 -25.94 14.13 10.08
C GLN A 87 -24.47 14.20 9.62
N TYR A 88 -23.54 14.50 10.52
CA TYR A 88 -22.11 14.61 10.22
C TYR A 88 -21.34 13.31 10.40
N THR A 89 -22.01 12.18 10.65
CA THR A 89 -21.36 10.86 10.87
C THR A 89 -20.37 10.50 9.73
N ASP A 90 -20.74 10.72 8.47
CA ASP A 90 -19.87 10.46 7.29
C ASP A 90 -19.23 11.73 6.71
N TYR A 91 -19.20 12.81 7.50
CA TYR A 91 -18.66 14.07 7.05
C TYR A 91 -17.15 13.98 6.89
N THR A 92 -16.68 14.08 5.64
CA THR A 92 -15.24 14.19 5.33
C THR A 92 -14.97 15.60 4.81
N PRO A 93 -14.52 16.54 5.67
CA PRO A 93 -14.51 17.97 5.35
C PRO A 93 -13.73 18.34 4.09
N CYS A 94 -12.64 17.63 3.80
CA CYS A 94 -11.81 17.92 2.64
C CYS A 94 -12.23 17.17 1.37
N GLN A 95 -13.30 16.38 1.41
CA GLN A 95 -13.79 15.60 0.26
C GLN A 95 -15.26 15.96 0.00
N ASP A 96 -15.59 17.24 0.19
CA ASP A 96 -16.93 17.78 -0.07
C ASP A 96 -17.21 17.82 -1.57
N GLY A 97 -18.32 17.21 -1.99
CA GLY A 97 -18.66 17.02 -3.40
C GLY A 97 -18.97 18.32 -4.14
N ASP A 98 -19.76 19.21 -3.52
CA ASP A 98 -20.17 20.47 -4.14
C ASP A 98 -18.97 21.38 -4.33
N ARG A 99 -18.11 21.49 -3.31
CA ARG A 99 -16.84 22.22 -3.41
C ARG A 99 -15.92 21.62 -4.45
N ALA A 100 -15.73 20.30 -4.45
CA ALA A 100 -14.88 19.59 -5.40
C ALA A 100 -15.24 19.95 -6.86
N MET A 101 -16.55 20.02 -7.16
CA MET A 101 -17.05 20.34 -8.50
C MET A 101 -16.79 21.77 -8.98
N THR A 102 -16.32 22.67 -8.11
CA THR A 102 -15.90 24.04 -8.49
C THR A 102 -14.48 24.12 -9.07
N PHE A 103 -13.69 23.06 -8.92
CA PHE A 103 -12.29 23.02 -9.38
C PHE A 103 -12.15 22.42 -10.79
N SER A 104 -10.98 22.65 -11.41
CA SER A 104 -10.69 22.15 -12.75
C SER A 104 -10.76 20.62 -12.84
N ARG A 105 -11.25 20.13 -13.97
CA ARG A 105 -11.23 18.70 -14.31
C ARG A 105 -9.88 18.22 -14.82
N GLU A 106 -9.01 19.15 -15.21
CA GLU A 106 -7.65 18.85 -15.63
C GLU A 106 -6.89 18.15 -14.49
N ASN A 107 -6.11 17.14 -14.84
CA ASN A 107 -5.22 16.42 -13.91
C ASN A 107 -5.90 15.93 -12.62
N MET A 108 -7.21 15.65 -12.69
CA MET A 108 -8.01 15.19 -11.56
C MET A 108 -8.07 16.16 -10.36
N VAL A 109 -7.77 17.45 -10.55
CA VAL A 109 -7.75 18.45 -9.45
C VAL A 109 -9.09 18.48 -8.69
N TYR A 110 -10.22 18.41 -9.40
CA TYR A 110 -11.54 18.34 -8.77
C TYR A 110 -11.75 17.16 -7.80
N ARG A 111 -10.96 16.07 -7.89
CA ARG A 111 -11.05 14.93 -6.97
C ARG A 111 -10.04 15.00 -5.82
N GLU A 112 -9.19 16.02 -5.80
CA GLU A 112 -8.24 16.23 -4.72
C GLU A 112 -8.94 16.70 -3.45
N ARG A 113 -8.15 16.74 -2.35
CA ARG A 113 -8.62 17.28 -1.09
C ARG A 113 -8.81 18.80 -1.17
N HIS A 114 -10.03 19.26 -0.91
CA HIS A 114 -10.40 20.68 -0.87
C HIS A 114 -10.97 21.03 0.51
N CYS A 115 -10.07 21.31 1.45
CA CYS A 115 -10.42 21.54 2.85
C CYS A 115 -11.10 22.90 3.11
N PRO A 116 -12.01 22.97 4.10
CA PRO A 116 -12.66 24.22 4.50
C PRO A 116 -11.66 25.21 5.07
N SER A 117 -11.93 26.49 4.86
CA SER A 117 -11.21 27.58 5.53
C SER A 117 -11.42 27.51 7.05
N GLU A 118 -10.54 28.16 7.82
CA GLU A 118 -10.65 28.15 9.29
C GLU A 118 -12.03 28.58 9.82
N LYS A 119 -12.73 29.46 9.08
CA LYS A 119 -14.07 29.95 9.45
C LYS A 119 -15.18 28.91 9.23
N GLU A 120 -14.98 28.00 8.29
CA GLU A 120 -15.93 26.94 7.93
C GLU A 120 -15.65 25.64 8.70
N LYS A 121 -14.51 25.54 9.39
CA LYS A 121 -14.16 24.35 10.17
C LYS A 121 -15.13 24.18 11.34
N MET A 122 -15.72 22.99 11.42
CA MET A 122 -16.51 22.60 12.58
C MET A 122 -15.60 22.32 13.77
N HIS A 123 -16.05 22.74 14.95
CA HIS A 123 -15.34 22.57 16.22
C HIS A 123 -16.20 21.70 17.15
N CYS A 124 -16.46 20.46 16.71
CA CYS A 124 -17.24 19.47 17.43
C CYS A 124 -16.64 18.06 17.22
N LEU A 125 -17.02 17.10 18.06
CA LEU A 125 -16.61 15.70 17.92
C LEU A 125 -17.69 14.93 17.16
N VAL A 126 -17.34 14.35 16.01
CA VAL A 126 -18.27 13.49 15.27
C VAL A 126 -18.51 12.22 16.10
N PRO A 127 -19.75 11.93 16.52
CA PRO A 127 -20.04 10.73 17.29
C PRO A 127 -19.90 9.48 16.42
N ALA A 128 -19.59 8.34 17.05
CA ALA A 128 -19.66 7.06 16.38
C ALA A 128 -21.12 6.74 15.98
N PRO A 129 -21.34 5.93 14.91
CA PRO A 129 -22.67 5.45 14.55
C PRO A 129 -23.40 4.83 15.75
N LYS A 130 -24.72 5.00 15.79
CA LYS A 130 -25.52 4.43 16.89
C LYS A 130 -25.41 2.91 16.89
N GLY A 131 -24.93 2.35 18.01
CA GLY A 131 -24.73 0.91 18.13
C GLY A 131 -23.41 0.41 17.56
N TYR A 132 -22.46 1.32 17.26
CA TYR A 132 -21.10 0.95 16.89
C TYR A 132 -20.51 -0.04 17.90
N VAL A 133 -19.84 -1.06 17.38
CA VAL A 133 -19.17 -2.10 18.17
C VAL A 133 -17.71 -2.20 17.78
N THR A 134 -16.89 -2.75 18.67
CA THR A 134 -15.49 -3.02 18.35
C THR A 134 -15.39 -3.95 17.13
N PRO A 135 -14.55 -3.62 16.13
CA PRO A 135 -14.31 -4.50 14.99
C PRO A 135 -13.81 -5.89 15.44
N PHE A 136 -14.05 -6.91 14.61
CA PHE A 136 -13.49 -8.24 14.88
C PHE A 136 -11.95 -8.18 14.93
N PRO A 137 -11.27 -9.09 15.64
CA PRO A 137 -9.82 -9.18 15.55
C PRO A 137 -9.39 -9.73 14.18
N TRP A 138 -8.20 -9.33 13.72
CA TRP A 138 -7.56 -9.95 12.56
C TRP A 138 -7.28 -11.44 12.85
N PRO A 139 -7.47 -12.37 11.90
CA PRO A 139 -7.86 -12.17 10.50
C PRO A 139 -9.38 -12.16 10.25
N LYS A 140 -10.22 -12.32 11.28
CA LYS A 140 -11.68 -12.37 11.09
C LYS A 140 -12.22 -11.05 10.52
N SER A 141 -11.66 -9.91 10.92
CA SER A 141 -12.01 -8.60 10.35
C SER A 141 -11.78 -8.49 8.85
N ARG A 142 -10.87 -9.29 8.28
CA ARG A 142 -10.64 -9.32 6.83
C ARG A 142 -11.93 -9.64 6.07
N ASP A 143 -12.72 -10.58 6.59
CA ASP A 143 -13.87 -11.13 5.88
C ASP A 143 -15.19 -10.62 6.43
N TYR A 144 -15.22 -10.05 7.64
CA TYR A 144 -16.45 -9.67 8.32
C TYR A 144 -16.37 -8.28 8.95
N VAL A 145 -17.42 -7.49 8.77
CA VAL A 145 -17.62 -6.18 9.44
C VAL A 145 -19.00 -6.16 10.08
N PRO A 146 -19.16 -5.78 11.36
CA PRO A 146 -20.47 -5.57 11.95
C PRO A 146 -21.30 -4.54 11.18
N TYR A 147 -22.56 -4.86 10.87
CA TYR A 147 -23.45 -3.95 10.13
C TYR A 147 -23.60 -2.59 10.84
N ALA A 148 -23.64 -2.60 12.17
CA ALA A 148 -23.80 -1.39 12.97
C ALA A 148 -22.66 -0.37 12.82
N ASN A 149 -21.49 -0.80 12.35
CA ASN A 149 -20.34 0.08 12.16
C ASN A 149 -20.42 0.88 10.85
N VAL A 150 -21.13 0.33 9.84
CA VAL A 150 -21.30 0.95 8.52
C VAL A 150 -22.73 0.71 8.03
N PRO A 151 -23.76 1.33 8.64
CA PRO A 151 -25.16 0.93 8.48
C PRO A 151 -25.81 1.32 7.14
N TYR A 152 -25.09 1.19 6.03
CA TYR A 152 -25.51 1.52 4.66
C TYR A 152 -25.81 0.26 3.85
N LYS A 153 -27.07 0.08 3.44
CA LYS A 153 -27.49 -1.04 2.58
C LYS A 153 -27.27 -0.79 1.08
N SER A 154 -27.06 0.47 0.68
CA SER A 154 -26.89 0.88 -0.73
C SER A 154 -25.80 0.05 -1.43
N LEU A 155 -24.61 -0.04 -0.83
CA LEU A 155 -23.49 -0.83 -1.35
C LEU A 155 -23.83 -2.31 -1.53
N THR A 156 -24.57 -2.91 -0.60
CA THR A 156 -24.98 -4.31 -0.71
C THR A 156 -26.04 -4.54 -1.77
N ILE A 157 -26.88 -3.56 -2.06
CA ILE A 157 -27.93 -3.69 -3.07
C ILE A 157 -27.34 -3.45 -4.48
N GLU A 158 -26.55 -2.40 -4.64
CA GLU A 158 -26.00 -2.00 -5.94
C GLU A 158 -24.83 -2.87 -6.39
N LYS A 159 -24.04 -3.42 -5.44
CA LYS A 159 -22.86 -4.23 -5.73
C LYS A 159 -23.00 -5.71 -5.35
N ALA A 160 -24.21 -6.17 -4.99
CA ALA A 160 -24.51 -7.58 -4.72
C ALA A 160 -24.07 -8.51 -5.85
N VAL A 161 -24.33 -8.12 -7.11
CA VAL A 161 -24.04 -8.94 -8.30
C VAL A 161 -22.54 -9.20 -8.47
N GLN A 162 -21.69 -8.34 -7.92
CA GLN A 162 -20.23 -8.40 -8.11
C GLN A 162 -19.50 -9.15 -6.98
N ASN A 163 -20.22 -9.74 -6.01
CA ASN A 163 -19.63 -10.41 -4.83
C ASN A 163 -18.61 -9.53 -4.08
N TRP A 164 -18.80 -8.21 -4.04
CA TRP A 164 -17.95 -7.32 -3.26
C TRP A 164 -18.22 -7.43 -1.76
N VAL A 165 -19.50 -7.39 -1.41
CA VAL A 165 -20.00 -7.38 -0.05
C VAL A 165 -21.36 -8.07 -0.02
N GLN A 166 -21.57 -8.91 0.98
CA GLN A 166 -22.82 -9.62 1.22
C GLN A 166 -23.34 -9.22 2.60
N PHE A 167 -24.64 -8.90 2.69
CA PHE A 167 -25.28 -8.66 3.97
C PHE A 167 -25.79 -9.99 4.54
N GLU A 168 -25.23 -10.41 5.68
CA GLU A 168 -25.58 -11.65 6.39
C GLU A 168 -26.12 -11.29 7.79
N GLY A 169 -27.34 -10.75 7.85
CA GLY A 169 -28.04 -10.48 9.12
C GLY A 169 -27.49 -9.29 9.89
N ASP A 170 -26.49 -9.50 10.75
CA ASP A 170 -25.86 -8.48 11.60
C ASP A 170 -24.43 -8.12 11.15
N VAL A 171 -23.95 -8.76 10.09
CA VAL A 171 -22.61 -8.52 9.53
C VAL A 171 -22.65 -8.31 8.02
N PHE A 172 -21.67 -7.58 7.51
CA PHE A 172 -21.22 -7.63 6.14
C PHE A 172 -20.12 -8.66 5.99
N LYS A 173 -20.19 -9.45 4.92
CA LYS A 173 -19.18 -10.43 4.53
C LYS A 173 -18.49 -10.00 3.24
N PHE A 174 -17.17 -10.12 3.22
CA PHE A 174 -16.31 -9.75 2.10
C PHE A 174 -15.61 -11.01 1.58
N PRO A 175 -16.12 -11.65 0.51
CA PRO A 175 -15.55 -12.89 -0.01
C PRO A 175 -14.25 -12.67 -0.80
N GLY A 176 -13.67 -11.47 -0.75
CA GLY A 176 -12.52 -11.08 -1.57
C GLY A 176 -12.84 -10.86 -3.05
N GLY A 177 -14.11 -10.93 -3.44
CA GLY A 177 -14.54 -10.81 -4.84
C GLY A 177 -14.48 -9.38 -5.38
N GLY A 178 -14.83 -9.27 -6.66
CA GLY A 178 -15.16 -8.02 -7.31
C GLY A 178 -15.14 -8.10 -8.82
N THR A 179 -15.46 -7.00 -9.50
CA THR A 179 -15.42 -6.93 -10.98
C THR A 179 -14.04 -7.31 -11.52
N MET A 180 -13.00 -6.95 -10.78
CA MET A 180 -11.61 -7.27 -11.12
C MET A 180 -11.11 -8.59 -10.51
N PHE A 181 -11.89 -9.19 -9.60
CA PHE A 181 -11.54 -10.42 -8.88
C PHE A 181 -12.70 -11.42 -8.95
N PRO A 182 -13.08 -11.90 -10.16
CA PRO A 182 -14.24 -12.78 -10.32
C PRO A 182 -14.08 -14.12 -9.59
N GLN A 183 -12.83 -14.58 -9.39
CA GLN A 183 -12.48 -15.77 -8.62
C GLN A 183 -11.97 -15.45 -7.20
N GLY A 184 -12.09 -14.20 -6.77
CA GLY A 184 -11.55 -13.71 -5.50
C GLY A 184 -10.12 -13.16 -5.60
N ALA A 185 -9.78 -12.26 -4.68
CA ALA A 185 -8.49 -11.58 -4.63
C ALA A 185 -7.34 -12.55 -4.34
N ASP A 186 -7.58 -13.63 -3.60
CA ASP A 186 -6.54 -14.62 -3.28
C ASP A 186 -6.02 -15.34 -4.54
N ALA A 187 -6.93 -15.85 -5.37
CA ALA A 187 -6.59 -16.51 -6.63
C ALA A 187 -5.86 -15.55 -7.58
N TYR A 188 -6.28 -14.29 -7.62
CA TYR A 188 -5.60 -13.26 -8.40
C TYR A 188 -4.17 -13.00 -7.90
N ILE A 189 -3.96 -12.95 -6.58
CA ILE A 189 -2.62 -12.79 -6.00
C ILE A 189 -1.75 -14.03 -6.25
N ASP A 190 -2.31 -15.24 -6.22
CA ASP A 190 -1.59 -16.46 -6.59
C ASP A 190 -1.10 -16.42 -8.04
N GLU A 191 -1.93 -15.95 -8.96
CA GLU A 191 -1.53 -15.76 -10.35
C GLU A 191 -0.38 -14.75 -10.46
N LEU A 192 -0.47 -13.61 -9.78
CA LEU A 192 0.63 -12.63 -9.74
C LEU A 192 1.91 -13.21 -9.12
N ALA A 193 1.79 -14.01 -8.06
CA ALA A 193 2.91 -14.64 -7.38
C ALA A 193 3.65 -15.67 -8.24
N SER A 194 3.05 -16.13 -9.34
CA SER A 194 3.72 -17.02 -10.31
C SER A 194 4.82 -16.31 -11.12
N VAL A 195 4.77 -14.98 -11.20
CA VAL A 195 5.69 -14.16 -12.01
C VAL A 195 6.39 -13.07 -11.21
N ILE A 196 5.86 -12.69 -10.05
CA ILE A 196 6.40 -11.65 -9.18
C ILE A 196 6.72 -12.25 -7.79
N PRO A 197 7.88 -11.95 -7.18
CA PRO A 197 8.26 -12.47 -5.87
C PRO A 197 7.49 -11.80 -4.72
N ILE A 198 6.20 -12.10 -4.61
CA ILE A 198 5.31 -11.57 -3.55
C ILE A 198 5.57 -12.27 -2.21
N VAL A 199 5.84 -13.58 -2.24
CA VAL A 199 5.85 -14.43 -1.04
C VAL A 199 7.23 -14.65 -0.41
N ASP A 200 8.32 -14.27 -1.10
CA ASP A 200 9.69 -14.52 -0.64
C ASP A 200 10.23 -13.41 0.30
N GLY A 201 9.43 -12.39 0.59
CA GLY A 201 9.79 -11.25 1.42
C GLY A 201 10.54 -10.12 0.69
N THR A 202 10.71 -10.24 -0.64
CA THR A 202 11.27 -9.16 -1.48
C THR A 202 10.35 -7.94 -1.48
N ILE A 203 9.05 -8.16 -1.65
CA ILE A 203 8.02 -7.13 -1.57
C ILE A 203 7.50 -7.09 -0.14
N ARG A 204 7.62 -5.93 0.52
CA ARG A 204 7.17 -5.70 1.89
C ARG A 204 6.09 -4.64 1.97
N THR A 205 6.11 -3.66 1.08
CA THR A 205 5.10 -2.61 1.00
C THR A 205 4.51 -2.48 -0.40
N ALA A 206 3.21 -2.22 -0.48
CA ALA A 206 2.52 -2.03 -1.75
C ALA A 206 1.56 -0.84 -1.72
N LEU A 207 1.45 -0.14 -2.85
CA LEU A 207 0.45 0.91 -3.07
C LEU A 207 -0.71 0.35 -3.90
N ASP A 208 -1.92 0.34 -3.35
CA ASP A 208 -3.13 -0.16 -4.03
C ASP A 208 -4.02 1.03 -4.44
N THR A 209 -4.02 1.31 -5.74
CA THR A 209 -4.73 2.46 -6.30
C THR A 209 -6.10 2.04 -6.85
N GLY A 210 -7.14 2.80 -6.50
CA GLY A 210 -8.51 2.45 -6.89
C GLY A 210 -9.01 1.19 -6.18
N CYS A 211 -8.61 1.03 -4.92
CA CYS A 211 -8.75 -0.19 -4.13
C CYS A 211 -10.21 -0.63 -3.86
N GLY A 212 -11.18 0.27 -4.01
CA GLY A 212 -12.56 0.03 -3.59
C GLY A 212 -12.63 -0.27 -2.09
N VAL A 213 -13.12 -1.46 -1.73
CA VAL A 213 -13.13 -1.97 -0.34
C VAL A 213 -11.81 -2.58 0.12
N ALA A 214 -10.73 -2.43 -0.66
CA ALA A 214 -9.37 -2.90 -0.37
C ALA A 214 -9.23 -4.43 -0.26
N SER A 215 -9.98 -5.20 -1.08
CA SER A 215 -9.86 -6.67 -1.10
C SER A 215 -8.45 -7.14 -1.43
N TRP A 216 -7.78 -6.54 -2.41
CA TRP A 216 -6.40 -6.91 -2.76
C TRP A 216 -5.43 -6.67 -1.60
N GLY A 217 -5.45 -5.46 -1.00
CA GLY A 217 -4.63 -5.15 0.16
C GLY A 217 -4.89 -6.04 1.38
N ALA A 218 -6.15 -6.41 1.63
CA ALA A 218 -6.51 -7.31 2.71
C ALA A 218 -5.89 -8.71 2.56
N TYR A 219 -5.90 -9.26 1.34
CA TYR A 219 -5.34 -10.59 1.08
C TYR A 219 -3.81 -10.56 0.92
N LEU A 220 -3.22 -9.44 0.51
CA LEU A 220 -1.76 -9.24 0.56
C LEU A 220 -1.23 -9.15 2.00
N LEU A 221 -1.98 -8.54 2.91
CA LEU A 221 -1.59 -8.48 4.32
C LEU A 221 -1.46 -9.88 4.94
N GLN A 222 -2.28 -10.84 4.51
CA GLN A 222 -2.14 -12.26 4.88
C GLN A 222 -0.82 -12.88 4.40
N ARG A 223 -0.23 -12.32 3.33
CA ARG A 223 1.06 -12.74 2.76
C ARG A 223 2.23 -11.89 3.27
N ASN A 224 2.03 -11.18 4.39
CA ASN A 224 3.02 -10.29 5.00
C ASN A 224 3.47 -9.11 4.12
N VAL A 225 2.60 -8.66 3.20
CA VAL A 225 2.83 -7.42 2.44
C VAL A 225 1.91 -6.34 2.99
N LEU A 226 2.50 -5.26 3.51
CA LEU A 226 1.75 -4.12 4.03
C LEU A 226 1.28 -3.25 2.86
N THR A 227 -0.03 -3.30 2.58
CA THR A 227 -0.62 -2.50 1.51
C THR A 227 -1.21 -1.22 2.07
N MET A 228 -0.90 -0.09 1.42
CA MET A 228 -1.62 1.16 1.57
C MET A 228 -2.62 1.29 0.43
N SER A 229 -3.91 1.13 0.74
CA SER A 229 -4.99 1.23 -0.22
C SER A 229 -5.55 2.64 -0.28
N PHE A 230 -5.78 3.20 -1.46
CA PHE A 230 -6.51 4.45 -1.55
C PHE A 230 -7.40 4.54 -2.79
N ALA A 231 -8.51 5.25 -2.60
CA ALA A 231 -9.52 5.46 -3.62
C ALA A 231 -10.15 6.85 -3.45
N PRO A 232 -10.68 7.44 -4.53
CA PRO A 232 -11.49 8.65 -4.40
C PRO A 232 -12.72 8.39 -3.54
N ARG A 233 -13.30 9.46 -2.96
CA ARG A 233 -14.62 9.35 -2.31
C ARG A 233 -15.64 8.95 -3.39
N ASP A 234 -16.27 7.80 -3.20
CA ASP A 234 -17.34 7.30 -4.08
C ASP A 234 -18.70 7.88 -3.64
N SER A 235 -19.64 7.99 -4.58
CA SER A 235 -21.03 8.39 -4.31
C SER A 235 -21.77 7.37 -3.45
N HIS A 236 -21.28 6.12 -3.44
CA HIS A 236 -21.91 5.02 -2.73
C HIS A 236 -21.55 4.93 -1.24
N GLU A 237 -20.89 5.95 -0.67
CA GLU A 237 -20.50 6.06 0.74
C GLU A 237 -19.56 4.92 1.22
N ALA A 238 -18.79 5.15 2.28
CA ALA A 238 -18.10 4.13 3.08
C ALA A 238 -17.09 3.11 2.44
N GLN A 239 -16.64 3.21 1.18
CA GLN A 239 -15.65 2.25 0.64
C GLN A 239 -14.36 2.12 1.48
N ILE A 240 -13.72 3.26 1.76
CA ILE A 240 -12.54 3.31 2.62
C ILE A 240 -12.88 2.98 4.07
N GLN A 241 -14.09 3.35 4.55
CA GLN A 241 -14.54 2.96 5.87
C GLN A 241 -14.59 1.43 6.01
N PHE A 242 -15.12 0.70 5.03
CA PHE A 242 -15.09 -0.75 5.05
C PHE A 242 -13.67 -1.31 5.10
N ALA A 243 -12.73 -0.76 4.34
CA ALA A 243 -11.34 -1.18 4.43
C ALA A 243 -10.78 -1.00 5.85
N LEU A 244 -11.04 0.16 6.47
CA LEU A 244 -10.61 0.46 7.83
C LEU A 244 -11.26 -0.45 8.88
N GLU A 245 -12.57 -0.70 8.79
CA GLU A 245 -13.30 -1.63 9.68
C GLU A 245 -12.80 -3.07 9.55
N ARG A 246 -12.22 -3.43 8.41
CA ARG A 246 -11.59 -4.73 8.17
C ARG A 246 -10.14 -4.81 8.70
N GLY A 247 -9.59 -3.68 9.16
CA GLY A 247 -8.20 -3.57 9.63
C GLY A 247 -7.18 -3.37 8.51
N VAL A 248 -7.62 -2.95 7.32
CA VAL A 248 -6.75 -2.72 6.16
C VAL A 248 -6.36 -1.25 6.11
N PRO A 249 -5.06 -0.90 6.03
CA PRO A 249 -4.64 0.49 5.89
C PRO A 249 -5.21 1.11 4.61
N ALA A 250 -6.06 2.13 4.78
CA ALA A 250 -6.70 2.77 3.65
C ALA A 250 -6.93 4.26 3.86
N VAL A 251 -6.86 5.05 2.79
CA VAL A 251 -7.11 6.50 2.81
C VAL A 251 -7.95 6.94 1.61
N ILE A 252 -8.70 8.05 1.78
CA ILE A 252 -9.33 8.70 0.64
C ILE A 252 -8.27 9.54 -0.08
N GLY A 253 -8.11 9.33 -1.38
CA GLY A 253 -7.12 10.06 -2.17
C GLY A 253 -7.23 9.82 -3.67
N VAL A 254 -6.50 10.63 -4.43
CA VAL A 254 -6.32 10.50 -5.88
C VAL A 254 -4.89 10.84 -6.25
N LEU A 255 -4.41 10.30 -7.36
CA LEU A 255 -3.22 10.84 -8.01
C LEU A 255 -3.64 12.02 -8.90
N GLY A 256 -3.20 13.21 -8.51
CA GLY A 256 -3.46 14.46 -9.21
C GLY A 256 -2.21 15.33 -9.23
N THR A 257 -2.38 16.62 -8.97
CA THR A 257 -1.30 17.59 -8.79
C THR A 257 -0.67 17.58 -7.39
N ILE A 258 -1.37 17.05 -6.38
CA ILE A 258 -0.85 16.90 -5.02
C ILE A 258 -0.10 15.58 -4.87
N LYS A 259 1.17 15.66 -4.43
CA LYS A 259 2.00 14.49 -4.10
C LYS A 259 1.41 13.69 -2.95
N LEU A 260 1.62 12.38 -2.96
CA LEU A 260 1.30 11.52 -1.84
C LEU A 260 2.14 11.92 -0.60
N PRO A 261 1.61 11.70 0.61
CA PRO A 261 2.32 12.02 1.85
C PRO A 261 3.45 11.02 2.19
N TYR A 262 3.88 10.21 1.22
CA TYR A 262 4.87 9.17 1.39
C TYR A 262 6.21 9.62 0.78
N PRO A 263 7.35 9.26 1.38
CA PRO A 263 8.64 9.52 0.77
C PRO A 263 8.78 8.72 -0.54
N SER A 264 9.64 9.18 -1.44
CA SER A 264 9.98 8.42 -2.65
C SER A 264 10.49 7.02 -2.29
N ARG A 265 10.07 6.00 -3.04
CA ARG A 265 10.41 4.58 -2.81
C ARG A 265 9.88 4.03 -1.48
N ALA A 266 8.74 4.56 -1.00
CA ALA A 266 8.04 3.99 0.15
C ALA A 266 7.41 2.61 -0.16
N PHE A 267 7.18 2.31 -1.44
CA PHE A 267 6.51 1.11 -1.90
C PHE A 267 7.41 0.27 -2.80
N ASP A 268 7.44 -1.04 -2.59
CA ASP A 268 8.16 -1.98 -3.46
C ASP A 268 7.36 -2.30 -4.73
N MET A 269 6.05 -2.08 -4.67
CA MET A 269 5.09 -2.38 -5.74
C MET A 269 3.95 -1.35 -5.75
N ALA A 270 3.46 -1.02 -6.94
CA ALA A 270 2.16 -0.39 -7.11
C ALA A 270 1.22 -1.30 -7.90
N HIS A 271 -0.05 -1.30 -7.49
CA HIS A 271 -1.12 -2.06 -8.11
C HIS A 271 -2.26 -1.14 -8.53
N CYS A 272 -2.79 -1.42 -9.71
CA CYS A 272 -3.96 -0.77 -10.30
C CYS A 272 -4.70 -1.82 -11.13
N SER A 273 -5.79 -2.38 -10.59
CA SER A 273 -6.63 -3.29 -11.37
C SER A 273 -7.45 -2.53 -12.43
N ARG A 274 -8.13 -1.45 -12.01
CA ARG A 274 -8.91 -0.55 -12.87
C ARG A 274 -9.07 0.83 -12.22
N CYS A 275 -7.94 1.47 -11.91
CA CYS A 275 -7.91 2.72 -11.17
C CYS A 275 -8.24 3.97 -12.01
N LEU A 276 -8.32 3.86 -13.35
CA LEU A 276 -8.52 4.99 -14.28
C LEU A 276 -7.46 6.09 -14.14
N ILE A 277 -6.28 5.75 -13.63
CA ILE A 277 -5.13 6.67 -13.52
C ILE A 277 -4.37 6.63 -14.86
N PRO A 278 -4.21 7.77 -15.55
CA PRO A 278 -3.43 7.84 -16.77
C PRO A 278 -1.93 7.90 -16.45
N TRP A 279 -1.35 6.77 -16.05
CA TRP A 279 0.02 6.66 -15.53
C TRP A 279 1.10 7.35 -16.38
N THR A 280 0.97 7.33 -17.71
CA THR A 280 1.94 7.93 -18.65
C THR A 280 1.69 9.40 -18.97
N SER A 281 0.58 9.98 -18.50
CA SER A 281 0.26 11.40 -18.71
C SER A 281 1.13 12.31 -17.83
N ASN A 282 1.05 13.62 -18.06
CA ASN A 282 1.76 14.64 -17.28
C ASN A 282 3.26 14.33 -17.15
N GLU A 283 3.88 13.94 -18.27
CA GLU A 283 5.31 13.61 -18.34
C GLU A 283 5.72 12.46 -17.39
N GLY A 284 4.78 11.54 -17.11
CA GLY A 284 5.01 10.40 -16.22
C GLY A 284 4.96 10.75 -14.73
N MET A 285 4.40 11.91 -14.36
CA MET A 285 4.31 12.39 -12.97
C MET A 285 3.80 11.32 -11.99
N TYR A 286 2.75 10.60 -12.34
CA TYR A 286 2.15 9.60 -11.46
C TYR A 286 3.04 8.38 -11.22
N MET A 287 3.92 8.04 -12.18
CA MET A 287 4.89 6.96 -12.00
C MET A 287 5.99 7.32 -11.01
N MET A 288 6.23 8.61 -10.76
CA MET A 288 7.24 9.08 -9.80
C MET A 288 6.80 8.98 -8.33
N GLU A 289 5.52 8.71 -8.08
CA GLU A 289 4.95 8.56 -6.73
C GLU A 289 5.15 7.15 -6.14
N VAL A 290 5.68 6.22 -6.94
CA VAL A 290 5.94 4.81 -6.58
C VAL A 290 7.44 4.59 -6.39
#